data_AF-A0AA91PCE5-F1
#
_entry.id   AF-A0AA91PCE5-F1
#
_cell.length_a   1.000
_cell.length_b   1.000
_cell.length_c   1.000
_cell.angle_alpha   90.00
_cell.angle_beta   90.00
_cell.angle_gamma   90.00
#
_symmetry.space_group_name_H-M   'P 1'
#
loop_
_entity.id
_entity.type
_entity.pdbx_description
1 polymer ?
#
loop_
_entity_poly.entity_id
_entity_poly.type
_entity_poly.pdbx_seq_one_letter_code
_entity_poly.pdbx_strand_id
1 'polypeptide(L)'
;MPTGAKLFSVVLCAVVLVCGCRLFSDISDAQRKVAWTGALADVHPVWSAEPGLDLLTQPAVSIRAYLESFAAISAMADMDYGYPGFLQAVPPTANESRGTIGNLRPVLLPSSQPESLVGTEMFHLLRVDATEGEMRAFVCDFSPVTAGTDHGDGSYGRADYWRSQFDTGVHMHWVAMRPPDPPRHALPPQAGSALTPSIDVFNGWHVFGHITMRTPIEESPTLRPELAMAPPYFQACLDKAPYDKGRRWSLLRTLQQRSDFPTLPAYPGWPG
;
A
#
# COMPACT_ATOMS: atom_id res chain seq x y z
N MET A 1 28.50 32.10 82.68
CA MET A 1 29.59 31.75 81.75
C MET A 1 29.46 30.27 81.41
N PRO A 2 29.50 29.79 80.15
CA PRO A 2 29.08 30.37 78.88
C PRO A 2 27.93 29.59 78.17
N THR A 3 27.20 30.34 77.35
CA THR A 3 26.40 30.10 76.13
C THR A 3 26.12 28.70 75.52
N GLY A 4 24.87 28.52 75.06
CA GLY A 4 24.49 27.59 73.98
C GLY A 4 23.00 27.69 73.60
N ALA A 5 22.70 28.28 72.44
CA ALA A 5 21.39 28.58 71.81
C ALA A 5 20.35 27.44 71.82
N LYS A 6 19.06 27.70 72.17
CA LYS A 6 17.87 28.01 71.30
C LYS A 6 17.58 26.93 70.23
N LEU A 7 16.36 26.44 69.95
CA LEU A 7 15.06 27.11 69.73
C LEU A 7 13.92 26.04 69.77
N PHE A 8 12.73 26.45 70.19
CA PHE A 8 11.45 25.76 69.95
C PHE A 8 10.98 26.02 68.50
N SER A 9 10.35 25.04 67.83
CA SER A 9 9.34 25.32 66.82
C SER A 9 8.41 24.14 66.52
N VAL A 10 7.14 24.48 66.36
CA VAL A 10 5.93 23.67 66.21
C VAL A 10 5.81 23.08 64.82
N VAL A 11 5.43 21.80 64.71
CA VAL A 11 5.10 21.14 63.43
C VAL A 11 3.61 21.32 63.13
N LEU A 12 3.30 22.09 62.09
CA LEU A 12 1.97 22.21 61.48
C LEU A 12 1.99 21.41 60.18
N CYS A 13 1.26 20.29 60.11
CA CYS A 13 1.11 19.50 58.89
C CYS A 13 0.20 20.24 57.89
N ALA A 14 0.80 20.78 56.83
CA ALA A 14 0.09 21.27 55.66
C ALA A 14 -0.16 20.11 54.68
N VAL A 15 -1.43 19.86 54.37
CA VAL A 15 -1.89 18.94 53.32
C VAL A 15 -1.65 19.60 51.97
N VAL A 16 -0.77 19.05 51.14
CA VAL A 16 -0.56 19.49 49.76
C VAL A 16 -1.52 18.74 48.84
N LEU A 17 -2.50 19.47 48.30
CA LEU A 17 -3.30 19.08 47.14
C LEU A 17 -2.40 19.02 45.90
N VAL A 18 -2.00 17.81 45.50
CA VAL A 18 -1.33 17.58 44.21
C VAL A 18 -2.41 17.52 43.14
N CYS A 19 -2.69 18.67 42.53
CA CYS A 19 -3.38 18.75 41.24
C CYS A 19 -2.35 18.38 40.14
N GLY A 20 -2.13 17.08 39.97
CA GLY A 20 -1.23 16.53 38.96
C GLY A 20 -2.01 16.07 37.74
N CYS A 21 -1.71 16.67 36.59
CA CYS A 21 -2.26 16.38 35.27
C CYS A 21 -2.46 14.87 35.02
N ARG A 22 -3.73 14.45 34.92
CA ARG A 22 -4.13 13.25 34.19
C ARG A 22 -5.03 13.67 33.02
N LEU A 23 -4.47 14.47 32.13
CA LEU A 23 -4.88 14.55 30.74
C LEU A 23 -3.72 13.90 29.98
N PHE A 24 -3.99 12.96 29.09
CA PHE A 24 -3.02 12.07 28.41
C PHE A 24 -2.69 10.76 29.12
N SER A 25 -3.70 9.93 29.35
CA SER A 25 -3.62 8.48 29.13
C SER A 25 -5.06 8.02 28.94
N ASP A 26 -5.30 7.11 28.00
CA ASP A 26 -6.61 6.65 27.54
C ASP A 26 -7.21 7.44 26.37
N ILE A 27 -6.38 7.76 25.36
CA ILE A 27 -6.82 7.38 24.02
C ILE A 27 -6.62 5.86 24.03
N SER A 28 -7.69 5.11 24.25
CA SER A 28 -7.65 3.67 24.05
C SER A 28 -7.04 3.46 22.67
N ASP A 29 -6.01 2.63 22.61
CA ASP A 29 -5.45 2.02 21.42
C ASP A 29 -6.59 1.21 20.77
N ALA A 30 -7.56 1.91 20.18
CA ALA A 30 -8.62 1.34 19.39
C ALA A 30 -7.89 0.63 18.26
N GLN A 31 -7.74 -0.68 18.47
CA GLN A 31 -6.85 -1.60 17.80
C GLN A 31 -6.59 -1.15 16.37
N ARG A 32 -5.44 -0.48 16.15
CA ARG A 32 -5.11 0.06 14.83
C ARG A 32 -5.23 -1.08 13.83
N LYS A 33 -6.06 -0.91 12.80
CA LYS A 33 -6.18 -1.92 11.74
C LYS A 33 -4.80 -2.06 11.09
N VAL A 34 -4.38 -3.30 10.92
CA VAL A 34 -3.06 -3.63 10.38
C VAL A 34 -3.28 -4.34 9.06
N ALA A 35 -2.67 -3.81 7.99
CA ALA A 35 -2.65 -4.45 6.68
C ALA A 35 -2.17 -5.92 6.79
N TRP A 36 -2.69 -6.77 5.90
CA TRP A 36 -2.29 -8.19 5.81
C TRP A 36 -2.56 -9.01 7.08
N THR A 37 -3.60 -8.63 7.83
CA THR A 37 -4.13 -9.39 8.96
C THR A 37 -5.58 -9.80 8.72
N GLY A 38 -6.11 -10.70 9.55
CA GLY A 38 -7.49 -11.16 9.43
C GLY A 38 -7.76 -11.80 8.07
N ALA A 39 -8.71 -11.25 7.31
CA ALA A 39 -9.11 -11.74 5.98
C ALA A 39 -7.97 -11.70 4.93
N LEU A 40 -6.87 -10.99 5.22
CA LEU A 40 -5.69 -10.91 4.34
C LEU A 40 -4.47 -11.67 4.89
N ALA A 41 -4.61 -12.45 5.96
CA ALA A 41 -3.47 -13.13 6.60
C ALA A 41 -2.79 -14.16 5.68
N ASP A 42 -3.53 -14.73 4.72
CA ASP A 42 -3.08 -15.78 3.80
C ASP A 42 -2.67 -15.25 2.42
N VAL A 43 -2.56 -13.93 2.25
CA VAL A 43 -2.04 -13.30 1.03
C VAL A 43 -0.88 -12.35 1.36
N HIS A 44 0.26 -12.52 0.69
CA HIS A 44 1.46 -11.73 0.97
C HIS A 44 1.92 -10.95 -0.26
N PRO A 45 2.40 -9.69 -0.09
CA PRO A 45 2.96 -8.92 -1.19
C PRO A 45 4.37 -9.40 -1.57
N VAL A 46 4.60 -9.63 -2.86
CA VAL A 46 5.89 -10.05 -3.41
C VAL A 46 6.26 -9.17 -4.60
N TRP A 47 7.47 -8.63 -4.55
CA TRP A 47 8.02 -7.71 -5.52
C TRP A 47 9.23 -8.28 -6.21
N SER A 48 9.32 -7.97 -7.50
CA SER A 48 10.55 -8.05 -8.27
C SER A 48 10.77 -6.72 -9.01
N ALA A 49 11.92 -6.53 -9.63
CA ALA A 49 12.22 -5.33 -10.40
C ALA A 49 13.14 -5.62 -11.58
N GLU A 50 13.17 -4.73 -12.56
CA GLU A 50 14.21 -4.74 -13.60
C GLU A 50 15.63 -4.58 -13.00
N PRO A 51 16.67 -5.11 -13.66
CA PRO A 51 18.04 -4.91 -13.25
C PRO A 51 18.37 -3.43 -13.05
N GLY A 52 19.00 -3.11 -11.92
CA GLY A 52 19.41 -1.75 -11.58
C GLY A 52 18.34 -0.92 -10.84
N LEU A 53 17.13 -1.44 -10.66
CA LEU A 53 16.12 -0.81 -9.80
C LEU A 53 16.18 -1.40 -8.39
N ASP A 54 16.46 -0.55 -7.39
CA ASP A 54 16.50 -0.93 -5.99
C ASP A 54 15.10 -0.83 -5.36
N LEU A 55 14.60 -1.94 -4.81
CA LEU A 55 13.30 -2.03 -4.12
C LEU A 55 13.36 -1.56 -2.65
N LEU A 56 14.55 -1.34 -2.10
CA LEU A 56 14.77 -1.12 -0.67
C LEU A 56 14.93 0.35 -0.31
N THR A 57 15.10 1.23 -1.29
CA THR A 57 15.28 2.67 -1.09
C THR A 57 14.21 3.48 -1.82
N GLN A 58 14.14 4.77 -1.50
CA GLN A 58 13.28 5.70 -2.23
C GLN A 58 13.82 5.91 -3.66
N PRO A 59 12.95 5.97 -4.69
CA PRO A 59 11.49 6.10 -4.63
C PRO A 59 10.70 4.78 -4.55
N ALA A 60 11.35 3.62 -4.77
CA ALA A 60 10.66 2.34 -4.86
C ALA A 60 9.90 1.98 -3.60
N VAL A 61 10.46 2.30 -2.43
CA VAL A 61 9.78 2.15 -1.12
C VAL A 61 8.41 2.84 -1.10
N SER A 62 8.30 4.08 -1.56
CA SER A 62 7.01 4.79 -1.59
C SER A 62 6.04 4.17 -2.60
N ILE A 63 6.53 3.71 -3.76
CA ILE A 63 5.69 3.05 -4.78
C ILE A 63 5.10 1.76 -4.21
N ARG A 64 5.94 0.96 -3.55
CA ARG A 64 5.53 -0.27 -2.90
C ARG A 64 4.51 -0.02 -1.81
N ALA A 65 4.83 0.88 -0.88
CA ALA A 65 3.94 1.26 0.21
C ALA A 65 2.59 1.77 -0.31
N TYR A 66 2.61 2.55 -1.40
CA TYR A 66 1.40 3.07 -2.03
C TYR A 66 0.52 1.94 -2.60
N LEU A 67 1.08 1.08 -3.44
CA LEU A 67 0.32 0.02 -4.10
C LEU A 67 -0.12 -1.08 -3.13
N GLU A 68 0.71 -1.45 -2.16
CA GLU A 68 0.35 -2.38 -1.08
C GLU A 68 -0.78 -1.82 -0.21
N SER A 69 -0.72 -0.53 0.17
CA SER A 69 -1.82 0.13 0.89
C SER A 69 -3.10 0.18 0.05
N PHE A 70 -2.98 0.50 -1.24
CA PHE A 70 -4.13 0.57 -2.15
C PHE A 70 -4.81 -0.80 -2.24
N ALA A 71 -4.05 -1.88 -2.37
CA ALA A 71 -4.56 -3.25 -2.41
C ALA A 71 -5.25 -3.62 -1.09
N ALA A 72 -4.59 -3.42 0.06
CA ALA A 72 -5.15 -3.75 1.37
C ALA A 72 -6.44 -2.98 1.70
N ILE A 73 -6.46 -1.67 1.43
CA ILE A 73 -7.66 -0.82 1.60
C ILE A 73 -8.79 -1.29 0.68
N SER A 74 -8.47 -1.60 -0.59
CA SER A 74 -9.47 -2.05 -1.56
C SER A 74 -10.10 -3.37 -1.13
N ALA A 75 -9.28 -4.33 -0.71
CA ALA A 75 -9.74 -5.65 -0.29
C ALA A 75 -10.52 -5.60 1.02
N MET A 76 -10.13 -4.76 1.98
CA MET A 76 -10.84 -4.63 3.26
C MET A 76 -11.99 -3.64 3.23
N ALA A 77 -12.19 -2.95 2.11
CA ALA A 77 -13.17 -1.89 1.94
C ALA A 77 -13.07 -0.77 3.00
N ASP A 78 -11.87 -0.46 3.45
CA ASP A 78 -11.64 0.40 4.62
C ASP A 78 -10.28 1.10 4.58
N MET A 79 -10.30 2.43 4.65
CA MET A 79 -9.11 3.29 4.55
C MET A 79 -8.11 3.07 5.70
N ASP A 80 -8.55 2.55 6.85
CA ASP A 80 -7.70 2.35 8.02
C ASP A 80 -6.73 1.17 7.87
N TYR A 81 -6.87 0.34 6.82
CA TYR A 81 -5.90 -0.72 6.48
C TYR A 81 -4.69 -0.21 5.68
N GLY A 82 -4.63 1.08 5.33
CA GLY A 82 -3.46 1.66 4.70
C GLY A 82 -2.23 1.68 5.61
N TYR A 83 -1.04 1.66 5.03
CA TYR A 83 0.19 1.82 5.80
C TYR A 83 0.27 3.19 6.49
N PRO A 84 1.04 3.29 7.60
CA PRO A 84 1.34 4.58 8.20
C PRO A 84 1.87 5.56 7.15
N GLY A 85 1.34 6.78 7.12
CA GLY A 85 1.71 7.80 6.14
C GLY A 85 0.85 7.82 4.87
N PHE A 86 0.05 6.79 4.57
CA PHE A 86 -0.71 6.71 3.31
C PHE A 86 -1.61 7.93 3.09
N LEU A 87 -2.45 8.29 4.08
CA LEU A 87 -3.38 9.43 3.97
C LEU A 87 -2.68 10.79 3.84
N GLN A 88 -1.43 10.90 4.28
CA GLN A 88 -0.59 12.09 4.14
C GLN A 88 0.10 12.12 2.77
N ALA A 89 0.48 10.96 2.24
CA ALA A 89 1.14 10.80 0.95
C ALA A 89 0.17 11.01 -0.21
N VAL A 90 -1.10 10.64 -0.06
CA VAL A 90 -2.12 10.81 -1.10
C VAL A 90 -3.21 11.80 -0.67
N PRO A 91 -3.56 12.77 -1.51
CA PRO A 91 -4.59 13.74 -1.15
C PRO A 91 -6.02 13.14 -1.24
N PRO A 92 -7.04 13.79 -0.64
CA PRO A 92 -8.43 13.33 -0.72
C PRO A 92 -9.02 13.44 -2.14
N THR A 93 -9.67 12.37 -2.62
CA THR A 93 -10.24 12.27 -3.97
C THR A 93 -11.27 13.36 -4.30
N ALA A 94 -11.97 13.91 -3.29
CA ALA A 94 -13.05 14.87 -3.49
C ALA A 94 -12.62 16.34 -3.66
N ASN A 95 -11.33 16.69 -3.45
CA ASN A 95 -10.92 18.10 -3.36
C ASN A 95 -9.63 18.51 -4.09
N GLU A 96 -9.14 17.72 -5.05
CA GLU A 96 -7.91 18.05 -5.79
C GLU A 96 -8.21 18.62 -7.18
N SER A 97 -8.90 19.77 -7.20
CA SER A 97 -9.08 20.58 -8.40
C SER A 97 -7.75 21.28 -8.76
N ARG A 98 -6.83 20.56 -9.42
CA ARG A 98 -5.71 20.97 -10.31
C ARG A 98 -4.49 20.08 -10.09
N GLY A 99 -4.23 19.16 -11.01
CA GLY A 99 -2.93 18.46 -11.13
C GLY A 99 -2.92 16.97 -10.78
N THR A 100 -3.98 16.41 -10.17
CA THR A 100 -4.06 14.97 -9.90
C THR A 100 -4.55 14.18 -11.10
N ILE A 101 -4.06 12.95 -11.23
CA ILE A 101 -4.37 12.05 -12.34
C ILE A 101 -4.91 10.73 -11.81
N GLY A 102 -6.19 10.45 -12.06
CA GLY A 102 -6.85 9.21 -11.65
C GLY A 102 -7.29 9.19 -10.18
N ASN A 103 -7.65 8.01 -9.68
CA ASN A 103 -8.12 7.81 -8.31
C ASN A 103 -6.93 7.47 -7.41
N LEU A 104 -6.46 8.44 -6.62
CA LEU A 104 -5.28 8.24 -5.77
C LEU A 104 -5.58 7.43 -4.51
N ARG A 105 -6.85 7.34 -4.12
CA ARG A 105 -7.35 6.49 -3.04
C ARG A 105 -8.35 5.47 -3.63
N PRO A 106 -8.43 4.25 -3.07
CA PRO A 106 -9.49 3.32 -3.42
C PRO A 106 -10.88 3.95 -3.25
N VAL A 107 -11.77 3.67 -4.20
CA VAL A 107 -13.17 4.11 -4.12
C VAL A 107 -13.93 3.07 -3.29
N LEU A 108 -14.32 3.44 -2.08
CA LEU A 108 -15.05 2.57 -1.16
C LEU A 108 -16.56 2.80 -1.33
N LEU A 109 -17.28 1.78 -1.79
CA LEU A 109 -18.74 1.85 -1.91
C LEU A 109 -19.39 1.40 -0.59
N PRO A 110 -20.54 1.97 -0.19
CA PRO A 110 -21.21 1.60 1.06
C PRO A 110 -21.55 0.10 1.19
N SER A 111 -21.66 -0.60 0.07
CA SER A 111 -21.96 -2.03 0.03
C SER A 111 -20.72 -2.93 -0.05
N SER A 112 -19.51 -2.35 -0.17
CA SER A 112 -18.27 -3.12 -0.25
C SER A 112 -18.07 -3.93 1.04
N GLN A 113 -17.74 -5.20 0.89
CA GLN A 113 -17.45 -6.11 2.00
C GLN A 113 -15.97 -6.51 1.94
N PRO A 114 -15.32 -6.80 3.08
CA PRO A 114 -13.98 -7.36 3.08
C PRO A 114 -13.89 -8.64 2.27
N GLU A 115 -12.87 -8.75 1.43
CA GLU A 115 -12.53 -9.97 0.71
C GLU A 115 -11.56 -10.81 1.55
N SER A 116 -11.86 -12.10 1.70
CA SER A 116 -10.88 -13.06 2.22
C SER A 116 -9.99 -13.48 1.08
N LEU A 117 -8.70 -13.14 1.13
CA LEU A 117 -7.76 -13.37 0.04
C LEU A 117 -6.70 -14.40 0.41
N VAL A 118 -6.35 -15.23 -0.56
CA VAL A 118 -5.24 -16.18 -0.47
C VAL A 118 -4.28 -16.00 -1.64
N GLY A 119 -3.03 -16.40 -1.44
CA GLY A 119 -2.02 -16.47 -2.49
C GLY A 119 -0.99 -15.36 -2.39
N THR A 120 -0.65 -14.75 -3.52
CA THR A 120 0.43 -13.76 -3.57
C THR A 120 -0.03 -12.51 -4.32
N GLU A 121 0.10 -11.35 -3.68
CA GLU A 121 -0.03 -10.05 -4.33
C GLU A 121 1.30 -9.75 -5.05
N MET A 122 1.39 -10.11 -6.33
CA MET A 122 2.66 -10.18 -7.05
C MET A 122 2.86 -8.97 -7.97
N PHE A 123 3.88 -8.17 -7.66
CA PHE A 123 4.23 -6.95 -8.39
C PHE A 123 5.61 -7.05 -9.03
N HIS A 124 5.81 -6.32 -10.12
CA HIS A 124 7.11 -6.14 -10.76
C HIS A 124 7.34 -4.67 -11.13
N LEU A 125 8.34 -4.04 -10.51
CA LEU A 125 8.73 -2.68 -10.83
C LEU A 125 9.50 -2.67 -12.16
N LEU A 126 8.82 -2.25 -13.22
CA LEU A 126 9.33 -2.30 -14.58
C LEU A 126 10.26 -1.12 -14.88
N ARG A 127 9.89 0.08 -14.42
CA ARG A 127 10.64 1.30 -14.73
C ARG A 127 10.35 2.40 -13.73
N VAL A 128 11.35 3.24 -13.50
CA VAL A 128 11.20 4.53 -12.81
C VAL A 128 11.92 5.61 -13.62
N ASP A 129 11.20 6.66 -13.98
CA ASP A 129 11.71 7.83 -14.70
C ASP A 129 11.67 9.06 -13.79
N ALA A 130 12.73 9.85 -13.81
CA ALA A 130 12.79 11.16 -13.18
C ALA A 130 12.65 12.25 -14.25
N THR A 131 11.71 13.18 -14.12
CA THR A 131 11.53 14.30 -15.05
C THR A 131 11.11 15.54 -14.27
N GLU A 132 11.89 16.61 -14.36
CA GLU A 132 11.55 17.93 -13.79
C GLU A 132 11.20 17.90 -12.27
N GLY A 133 11.86 17.03 -11.51
CA GLY A 133 11.61 16.89 -10.07
C GLY A 133 10.41 16.00 -9.71
N GLU A 134 9.76 15.40 -10.71
CA GLU A 134 8.74 14.37 -10.54
C GLU A 134 9.32 12.98 -10.88
N MET A 135 8.76 11.97 -10.24
CA MET A 135 9.07 10.57 -10.51
C MET A 135 7.84 9.89 -11.11
N ARG A 136 8.05 9.07 -12.14
CA ARG A 136 7.00 8.26 -12.77
C ARG A 136 7.42 6.81 -12.75
N ALA A 137 6.55 5.92 -12.31
CA ALA A 137 6.82 4.50 -12.22
C ALA A 137 5.82 3.71 -13.04
N PHE A 138 6.31 2.64 -13.66
CA PHE A 138 5.51 1.62 -14.32
C PHE A 138 5.69 0.32 -13.53
N VAL A 139 4.59 -0.24 -13.05
CA VAL A 139 4.57 -1.45 -12.22
C VAL A 139 3.63 -2.45 -12.86
N CYS A 140 4.09 -3.67 -13.10
CA CYS A 140 3.23 -4.77 -13.47
C CYS A 140 2.61 -5.37 -12.21
N ASP A 141 1.33 -5.68 -12.29
CA ASP A 141 0.55 -6.34 -11.24
C ASP A 141 0.00 -7.66 -11.81
N PHE A 142 0.42 -8.76 -11.19
CA PHE A 142 0.03 -10.12 -11.53
C PHE A 142 -0.93 -10.73 -10.49
N SER A 143 -1.27 -9.99 -9.43
CA SER A 143 -2.24 -10.36 -8.40
C SER A 143 -3.60 -10.80 -8.91
N PRO A 144 -4.10 -10.34 -10.09
CA PRO A 144 -5.32 -10.90 -10.67
C PRO A 144 -5.29 -12.40 -10.92
N VAL A 145 -4.10 -13.00 -11.05
CA VAL A 145 -3.91 -14.42 -11.35
C VAL A 145 -3.02 -15.14 -10.34
N THR A 146 -2.38 -14.44 -9.41
CA THR A 146 -1.57 -15.04 -8.33
C THR A 146 -2.24 -15.00 -6.95
N ALA A 147 -3.32 -14.22 -6.81
CA ALA A 147 -4.18 -14.21 -5.63
C ALA A 147 -5.64 -14.48 -6.01
N GLY A 148 -6.40 -15.05 -5.09
CA GLY A 148 -7.82 -15.38 -5.27
C GLY A 148 -8.61 -15.13 -4.00
N THR A 149 -9.91 -14.85 -4.16
CA THR A 149 -10.85 -14.77 -3.05
C THR A 149 -11.16 -16.18 -2.55
N ASP A 150 -11.14 -16.39 -1.24
CA ASP A 150 -11.71 -17.57 -0.59
C ASP A 150 -13.21 -17.36 -0.41
N HIS A 151 -14.03 -18.19 -1.05
CA HIS A 151 -15.49 -18.11 -0.95
C HIS A 151 -16.07 -18.80 0.29
N GLY A 152 -15.24 -19.46 1.10
CA GLY A 152 -15.63 -20.15 2.33
C GLY A 152 -16.30 -21.51 2.11
N ASP A 153 -16.47 -21.94 0.86
CA ASP A 153 -17.05 -23.23 0.47
C ASP A 153 -16.00 -24.20 -0.13
N GLY A 154 -14.71 -23.87 0.00
CA GLY A 154 -13.60 -24.61 -0.58
C GLY A 154 -13.30 -24.27 -2.04
N SER A 155 -14.03 -23.31 -2.62
CA SER A 155 -13.71 -22.74 -3.92
C SER A 155 -12.96 -21.41 -3.79
N TYR A 156 -12.05 -21.18 -4.75
CA TYR A 156 -11.19 -20.01 -4.77
C TYR A 156 -11.24 -19.32 -6.12
N GLY A 157 -11.02 -18.02 -6.15
CA GLY A 157 -10.87 -17.26 -7.39
C GLY A 157 -11.55 -15.91 -7.31
N ARG A 158 -11.71 -15.26 -8.46
CA ARG A 158 -12.43 -13.99 -8.55
C ARG A 158 -13.83 -14.29 -9.08
N ALA A 159 -14.80 -14.49 -8.18
CA ALA A 159 -16.17 -14.85 -8.55
C ALA A 159 -16.98 -13.70 -9.21
N ASP A 160 -16.39 -12.52 -9.39
CA ASP A 160 -16.99 -11.42 -10.14
C ASP A 160 -16.89 -11.66 -11.65
N TYR A 161 -17.80 -12.52 -12.15
CA TYR A 161 -18.08 -12.82 -13.57
C TYR A 161 -18.31 -11.60 -14.49
N TRP A 162 -18.36 -10.39 -13.94
CA TRP A 162 -18.59 -9.13 -14.66
C TRP A 162 -17.32 -8.39 -15.04
N ARG A 163 -16.13 -8.92 -14.75
CA ARG A 163 -14.92 -8.32 -15.28
C ARG A 163 -14.93 -8.43 -16.80
N SER A 164 -14.70 -7.28 -17.43
CA SER A 164 -14.55 -7.10 -18.86
C SER A 164 -13.89 -8.33 -19.49
N GLN A 165 -14.52 -8.92 -20.51
CA GLN A 165 -13.92 -10.01 -21.30
C GLN A 165 -12.52 -9.67 -21.86
N PHE A 166 -12.15 -8.39 -21.81
CA PHE A 166 -10.87 -7.84 -22.24
C PHE A 166 -9.80 -7.79 -21.12
N ASP A 167 -10.14 -8.05 -19.85
CA ASP A 167 -9.15 -8.15 -18.76
C ASP A 167 -8.19 -9.31 -19.06
N THR A 168 -6.91 -8.99 -19.08
CA THR A 168 -5.87 -9.96 -19.41
C THR A 168 -5.38 -10.73 -18.19
N GLY A 169 -5.74 -10.33 -16.97
CA GLY A 169 -5.16 -10.86 -15.73
C GLY A 169 -3.75 -10.36 -15.47
N VAL A 170 -3.29 -9.38 -16.26
CA VAL A 170 -2.08 -8.61 -16.04
C VAL A 170 -2.49 -7.16 -16.03
N HIS A 171 -2.27 -6.50 -14.91
CA HIS A 171 -2.53 -5.08 -14.76
C HIS A 171 -1.20 -4.33 -14.82
N MET A 172 -1.26 -3.06 -15.22
CA MET A 172 -0.11 -2.17 -15.20
C MET A 172 -0.51 -0.89 -14.49
N HIS A 173 0.25 -0.51 -13.48
CA HIS A 173 0.09 0.75 -12.78
C HIS A 173 1.10 1.76 -13.32
N TRP A 174 0.59 2.91 -13.71
CA TRP A 174 1.38 4.13 -13.84
C TRP A 174 1.18 4.96 -12.57
N VAL A 175 2.27 5.28 -11.88
CA VAL A 175 2.26 6.05 -10.63
C VAL A 175 3.15 7.27 -10.79
N ALA A 176 2.66 8.44 -10.41
CA ALA A 176 3.43 9.68 -10.40
C ALA A 176 3.55 10.26 -9.00
N MET A 177 4.77 10.64 -8.63
CA MET A 177 5.12 11.08 -7.28
C MET A 177 6.09 12.26 -7.30
N ARG A 178 6.14 13.02 -6.21
CA ARG A 178 7.16 14.04 -5.95
C ARG A 178 7.88 13.72 -4.63
N PRO A 179 9.20 13.97 -4.55
CA PRO A 179 9.93 13.90 -3.29
C PRO A 179 9.46 15.00 -2.32
N PRO A 180 9.76 14.87 -1.01
CA PRO A 180 9.46 15.91 -0.03
C PRO A 180 10.20 17.23 -0.34
N ASP A 181 9.50 18.35 -0.15
CA ASP A 181 10.06 19.71 -0.16
C ASP A 181 9.71 20.43 1.17
N PRO A 182 10.70 20.77 2.03
CA PRO A 182 12.14 20.58 1.83
C PRO A 182 12.57 19.10 1.87
N PRO A 183 13.73 18.74 1.27
CA PRO A 183 14.24 17.37 1.29
C PRO A 183 14.39 16.82 2.71
N ARG A 184 14.03 15.55 2.89
CA ARG A 184 14.16 14.82 4.15
C ARG A 184 15.34 13.85 4.12
N HIS A 185 15.82 13.46 5.29
CA HIS A 185 16.82 12.41 5.41
C HIS A 185 16.27 11.10 4.84
N ALA A 186 17.10 10.39 4.07
CA ALA A 186 16.75 9.09 3.55
C ALA A 186 16.50 8.11 4.71
N LEU A 187 15.47 7.28 4.56
CA LEU A 187 15.26 6.14 5.44
C LEU A 187 16.38 5.10 5.22
N PRO A 188 16.71 4.28 6.24
CA PRO A 188 17.53 3.10 6.01
C PRO A 188 16.85 2.16 4.98
N PRO A 189 17.58 1.22 4.36
CA PRO A 189 16.98 0.23 3.47
C PRO A 189 15.79 -0.48 4.11
N GLN A 190 14.64 -0.49 3.42
CA GLN A 190 13.40 -1.06 3.90
C GLN A 190 13.32 -2.55 3.53
N ALA A 191 14.00 -3.37 4.33
CA ALA A 191 14.01 -4.83 4.19
C ALA A 191 13.80 -5.49 5.56
N GLY A 192 12.99 -6.54 5.58
CA GLY A 192 12.75 -7.36 6.75
C GLY A 192 11.80 -8.51 6.45
N SER A 193 11.15 -9.03 7.49
CA SER A 193 10.19 -10.14 7.38
C SER A 193 8.76 -9.73 7.69
N ALA A 194 8.52 -8.48 8.12
CA ALA A 194 7.17 -8.03 8.44
C ALA A 194 6.35 -7.82 7.17
N LEU A 195 5.05 -8.10 7.23
CA LEU A 195 4.12 -7.84 6.12
C LEU A 195 3.74 -6.37 5.99
N THR A 196 3.91 -5.58 7.05
CA THR A 196 3.51 -4.17 7.13
C THR A 196 4.62 -3.37 7.81
N PRO A 197 4.88 -2.11 7.39
CA PRO A 197 5.83 -1.26 8.07
C PRO A 197 5.26 -0.73 9.39
N SER A 198 6.11 -0.66 10.42
CA SER A 198 5.76 -0.08 11.72
C SER A 198 5.84 1.47 11.74
N ILE A 199 6.46 2.06 10.73
CA ILE A 199 6.69 3.51 10.58
C ILE A 199 6.10 4.06 9.28
N ASP A 200 6.02 5.39 9.18
CA ASP A 200 5.74 6.08 7.92
C ASP A 200 6.93 5.92 6.96
N VAL A 201 6.78 4.99 6.01
CA VAL A 201 7.77 4.70 4.97
C VAL A 201 7.65 5.62 3.75
N PHE A 202 6.58 6.40 3.64
CA PHE A 202 6.45 7.42 2.59
C PHE A 202 7.43 8.56 2.85
N ASN A 203 7.75 8.87 4.12
CA ASN A 203 8.77 9.86 4.50
C ASN A 203 8.63 11.19 3.72
N GLY A 204 7.40 11.70 3.60
CA GLY A 204 7.07 12.95 2.92
C GLY A 204 7.04 12.89 1.38
N TRP A 205 7.17 11.71 0.77
CA TRP A 205 6.85 11.54 -0.65
C TRP A 205 5.35 11.69 -0.89
N HIS A 206 5.00 12.36 -1.98
CA HIS A 206 3.61 12.65 -2.34
C HIS A 206 3.23 11.99 -3.66
N VAL A 207 2.16 11.21 -3.66
CA VAL A 207 1.59 10.61 -4.87
C VAL A 207 0.52 11.54 -5.42
N PHE A 208 0.64 11.89 -6.70
CA PHE A 208 -0.32 12.79 -7.38
C PHE A 208 -0.90 12.18 -8.66
N GLY A 209 -0.41 11.02 -9.10
CA GLY A 209 -0.97 10.31 -10.25
C GLY A 209 -1.02 8.81 -10.03
N HIS A 210 -2.15 8.19 -10.35
CA HIS A 210 -2.30 6.74 -10.43
C HIS A 210 -3.28 6.37 -11.53
N ILE A 211 -2.82 5.57 -12.48
CA ILE A 211 -3.64 4.94 -13.51
C ILE A 211 -3.42 3.45 -13.41
N THR A 212 -4.50 2.67 -13.46
CA THR A 212 -4.43 1.21 -13.61
C THR A 212 -4.98 0.81 -14.96
N MET A 213 -4.15 0.12 -15.75
CA MET A 213 -4.53 -0.45 -17.03
C MET A 213 -4.74 -1.95 -16.88
N ARG A 214 -5.86 -2.45 -17.38
CA ARG A 214 -6.25 -3.86 -17.29
C ARG A 214 -6.37 -4.54 -18.66
N THR A 215 -6.45 -3.71 -19.70
CA THR A 215 -6.63 -4.10 -21.09
C THR A 215 -5.60 -3.35 -21.93
N PRO A 216 -5.17 -3.92 -23.06
CA PRO A 216 -4.45 -3.14 -24.07
C PRO A 216 -5.31 -1.93 -24.46
N ILE A 217 -4.67 -0.77 -24.58
CA ILE A 217 -5.29 0.43 -25.13
C ILE A 217 -4.67 0.62 -26.52
N GLU A 218 -5.52 0.82 -27.52
CA GLU A 218 -5.06 1.20 -28.86
C GLU A 218 -4.57 2.64 -28.85
N GLU A 219 -3.47 2.91 -29.55
CA GLU A 219 -2.95 4.27 -29.70
C GLU A 219 -4.02 5.18 -30.31
N SER A 220 -4.29 6.31 -29.65
CA SER A 220 -5.22 7.32 -30.15
C SER A 220 -4.73 8.72 -29.82
N PRO A 221 -4.85 9.69 -30.75
CA PRO A 221 -4.44 11.08 -30.54
C PRO A 221 -5.30 11.81 -29.49
N THR A 222 -6.42 11.21 -29.05
CA THR A 222 -7.26 11.75 -27.97
C THR A 222 -6.88 11.20 -26.59
N LEU A 223 -5.95 10.25 -26.50
CA LEU A 223 -5.47 9.75 -25.23
C LEU A 223 -4.73 10.87 -24.48
N ARG A 224 -4.88 10.82 -23.16
CA ARG A 224 -4.03 11.62 -22.29
C ARG A 224 -2.56 11.23 -22.52
N PRO A 225 -1.60 12.17 -22.44
CA PRO A 225 -0.19 11.85 -22.65
C PRO A 225 0.32 10.69 -21.81
N GLU A 226 -0.13 10.57 -20.55
CA GLU A 226 0.25 9.49 -19.64
C GLU A 226 -0.26 8.11 -20.10
N LEU A 227 -1.40 8.08 -20.79
CA LEU A 227 -1.96 6.87 -21.39
C LEU A 227 -1.36 6.58 -22.77
N ALA A 228 -0.96 7.60 -23.52
CA ALA A 228 -0.35 7.43 -24.84
C ALA A 228 1.02 6.71 -24.74
N MET A 229 1.76 6.90 -23.64
CA MET A 229 3.04 6.23 -23.41
C MET A 229 2.91 4.80 -22.85
N ALA A 230 1.71 4.39 -22.45
CA ALA A 230 1.49 3.15 -21.73
C ALA A 230 1.52 1.84 -22.55
N PRO A 231 1.13 1.78 -23.85
CA PRO A 231 1.08 0.54 -24.62
C PRO A 231 2.35 -0.33 -24.58
N PRO A 232 3.58 0.21 -24.80
CA PRO A 232 4.78 -0.61 -24.75
C PRO A 232 5.05 -1.19 -23.35
N TYR A 233 4.76 -0.45 -22.28
CA TYR A 233 4.93 -0.93 -20.91
C TYR A 233 3.90 -1.98 -20.53
N PHE A 234 2.66 -1.83 -20.99
CA PHE A 234 1.63 -2.86 -20.80
C PHE A 234 2.03 -4.17 -21.50
N GLN A 235 2.56 -4.09 -22.72
CA GLN A 235 3.06 -5.27 -23.43
C GLN A 235 4.24 -5.92 -22.69
N ALA A 236 5.19 -5.14 -22.18
CA ALA A 236 6.29 -5.67 -21.39
C ALA A 236 5.80 -6.41 -20.12
N CYS A 237 4.72 -5.94 -19.48
CA CYS A 237 4.09 -6.66 -18.38
C CYS A 237 3.46 -7.98 -18.84
N LEU A 238 2.81 -8.02 -20.00
CA LEU A 238 2.28 -9.27 -20.56
C LEU A 238 3.37 -10.30 -20.84
N ASP A 239 4.51 -9.85 -21.36
CA ASP A 239 5.65 -10.72 -21.68
C ASP A 239 6.32 -11.29 -20.41
N LYS A 240 6.15 -10.63 -19.27
CA LYS A 240 6.67 -11.02 -17.95
C LYS A 240 5.68 -11.77 -17.09
N ALA A 241 4.45 -11.97 -17.57
CA ALA A 241 3.41 -12.62 -16.80
C ALA A 241 3.86 -14.02 -16.35
N PRO A 242 3.58 -14.43 -15.09
CA PRO A 242 4.01 -15.72 -14.56
C PRO A 242 3.32 -16.91 -15.25
N TYR A 243 2.21 -16.66 -15.94
CA TYR A 243 1.41 -17.67 -16.60
C TYR A 243 1.11 -17.27 -18.05
N ASP A 244 1.03 -18.27 -18.92
CA ASP A 244 0.57 -18.07 -20.29
C ASP A 244 -0.88 -17.55 -20.36
N LYS A 245 -1.30 -17.09 -21.54
CA LYS A 245 -2.63 -16.53 -21.75
C LYS A 245 -3.75 -17.50 -21.37
N GLY A 246 -3.60 -18.79 -21.69
CA GLY A 246 -4.62 -19.80 -21.44
C GLY A 246 -4.85 -20.03 -19.95
N ARG A 247 -3.76 -20.18 -19.19
CA ARG A 247 -3.82 -20.35 -17.74
C ARG A 247 -4.35 -19.10 -17.04
N ARG A 248 -3.91 -17.90 -17.44
CA ARG A 248 -4.49 -16.64 -16.91
C ARG A 248 -6.00 -16.57 -17.14
N TRP A 249 -6.45 -16.92 -18.34
CA TRP A 249 -7.88 -16.91 -18.66
C TRP A 249 -8.68 -17.90 -17.82
N SER A 250 -8.14 -19.09 -17.53
CA SER A 250 -8.78 -20.03 -16.62
C SER A 250 -8.87 -19.46 -15.19
N LEU A 251 -7.76 -18.95 -14.65
CA LEU A 251 -7.70 -18.40 -13.28
C LEU A 251 -8.69 -17.23 -13.07
N LEU A 252 -8.94 -16.43 -14.11
CA LEU A 252 -9.88 -15.30 -14.05
C LEU A 252 -11.36 -15.69 -14.21
N ARG A 253 -11.67 -16.84 -14.79
CA ARG A 253 -13.03 -17.14 -15.29
C ARG A 253 -13.65 -18.40 -14.72
N THR A 254 -12.87 -19.20 -14.00
CA THR A 254 -13.35 -20.42 -13.37
C THR A 254 -12.91 -20.44 -11.92
N LEU A 255 -13.73 -21.06 -11.07
CA LEU A 255 -13.33 -21.39 -9.71
C LEU A 255 -12.14 -22.36 -9.74
N GLN A 256 -11.24 -22.16 -8.80
CA GLN A 256 -9.96 -22.84 -8.66
C GLN A 256 -9.86 -23.51 -7.29
N GLN A 257 -8.80 -24.27 -7.09
CA GLN A 257 -8.45 -24.86 -5.81
C GLN A 257 -7.44 -23.97 -5.07
N ARG A 258 -7.35 -24.14 -3.75
CA ARG A 258 -6.38 -23.40 -2.90
C ARG A 258 -4.94 -23.52 -3.41
N SER A 259 -4.57 -24.68 -3.96
CA SER A 259 -3.24 -24.96 -4.48
C SER A 259 -2.85 -24.13 -5.71
N ASP A 260 -3.83 -23.56 -6.41
CA ASP A 260 -3.59 -22.69 -7.57
C ASP A 260 -3.08 -21.30 -7.16
N PHE A 261 -3.21 -20.95 -5.88
CA PHE A 261 -2.81 -19.66 -5.30
C PHE A 261 -1.79 -19.84 -4.17
N PRO A 262 -0.56 -20.28 -4.44
CA PRO A 262 0.46 -20.42 -3.39
C PRO A 262 0.75 -19.06 -2.74
N THR A 263 0.85 -19.07 -1.40
CA THR A 263 1.28 -17.90 -0.63
C THR A 263 2.80 -17.93 -0.50
N LEU A 264 3.47 -17.06 -1.24
CA LEU A 264 4.92 -16.91 -1.17
C LEU A 264 5.29 -16.00 0.01
N PRO A 265 6.46 -16.17 0.63
CA PRO A 265 6.92 -15.23 1.65
C PRO A 265 7.03 -13.82 1.09
N ALA A 266 6.58 -12.82 1.85
CA ALA A 266 6.70 -11.43 1.43
C ALA A 266 8.15 -11.08 1.09
N TYR A 267 8.34 -10.44 -0.06
CA TYR A 267 9.67 -10.04 -0.49
C TYR A 267 9.65 -8.72 -1.27
N PRO A 268 10.56 -7.79 -0.96
CA PRO A 268 11.23 -7.72 0.33
C PRO A 268 10.18 -7.37 1.40
N GLY A 269 10.21 -8.03 2.56
CA GLY A 269 9.34 -7.63 3.67
C GLY A 269 9.75 -6.27 4.26
N TRP A 270 8.96 -5.76 5.19
CA TRP A 270 9.20 -4.52 5.90
C TRP A 270 10.04 -4.75 7.17
N PRO A 271 10.78 -3.72 7.64
CA PRO A 271 11.33 -3.72 8.99
C PRO A 271 10.22 -3.89 10.04
N GLY A 272 10.48 -4.69 11.08
CA GLY A 272 9.60 -4.87 12.23
C GLY A 272 9.65 -3.71 13.21
#